data_AF-A0A354F159-F1
#
_entry.id   AF-A0A354F159-F1
#
_cell.length_a   1.000
_cell.length_b   1.000
_cell.length_c   1.000
_cell.angle_alpha   90.00
_cell.angle_beta   90.00
_cell.angle_gamma   90.00
#
_symmetry.space_group_name_H-M   'P 1'
#
loop_
_entity.id
_entity.type
_entity.pdbx_description
1 polymer ?
#
loop_
_entity_poly.entity_id
_entity_poly.type
_entity_poly.pdbx_seq_one_letter_code
_entity_poly.pdbx_strand_id
1 'polypeptide(L)'
;MAELPDDLSQLNEPRTYREMFQRIMWLMEKERDDRQDDRELLESFITNQKKINDELTGKISNLEAVDAVQNEAILTLKKRVDSWNVLNSIGVVIASILAALGLKGS
;
A
#
# COMPACT_ATOMS: atom_id res chain seq x y z
N MET A 1 31.61 -52.06 35.72
CA MET A 1 30.44 -51.21 35.47
C MET A 1 30.76 -50.42 34.21
N ALA A 2 29.96 -50.56 33.16
CA ALA A 2 30.17 -49.77 31.95
C ALA A 2 29.81 -48.30 32.26
N GLU A 3 30.68 -47.36 31.92
CA GLU A 3 30.40 -45.93 31.98
C GLU A 3 29.23 -45.63 31.03
N LEU A 4 28.20 -44.99 31.57
CA LEU A 4 27.09 -44.52 30.76
C LEU A 4 27.56 -43.32 29.91
N PRO A 5 27.12 -43.22 28.65
CA PRO A 5 27.46 -42.08 27.78
C PRO A 5 27.06 -40.75 28.43
N ASP A 6 27.90 -39.72 28.30
CA ASP A 6 27.65 -38.41 28.92
C ASP A 6 26.54 -37.60 28.23
N ASP A 7 26.32 -37.86 26.94
CA ASP A 7 25.26 -37.22 26.14
C ASP A 7 24.11 -38.20 25.91
N LEU A 8 22.96 -37.90 26.53
CA LEU A 8 21.72 -38.68 26.46
C LEU A 8 20.61 -37.88 25.73
N SER A 9 20.96 -36.80 25.03
CA SER A 9 20.01 -35.91 24.32
C SER A 9 19.17 -36.61 23.24
N GLN A 10 19.67 -37.73 22.72
CA GLN A 10 19.04 -38.53 21.67
C GLN A 10 18.12 -39.65 22.19
N LEU A 11 17.96 -39.82 23.51
CA LEU A 11 17.04 -40.82 24.05
C LEU A 11 15.58 -40.39 23.84
N ASN A 12 14.87 -41.13 22.99
CA ASN A 12 13.44 -40.94 22.74
C ASN A 12 12.57 -41.32 23.95
N GLU A 13 13.08 -42.17 24.85
CA GLU A 13 12.43 -42.56 26.11
C GLU A 13 13.42 -42.41 27.28
N PRO A 14 13.45 -41.27 27.99
CA PRO A 14 14.28 -41.13 29.19
C PRO A 14 13.72 -42.03 30.31
N ARG A 15 14.54 -42.93 30.87
CA ARG A 15 14.12 -43.91 31.89
C ARG A 15 14.64 -43.58 33.28
N THR A 16 15.68 -42.76 33.38
CA THR A 16 16.28 -42.32 34.64
C THR A 16 16.09 -40.82 34.86
N TYR A 17 16.17 -40.37 36.12
CA TYR A 17 16.04 -38.95 36.46
C TYR A 17 17.07 -38.05 35.75
N ARG A 18 18.30 -38.56 35.53
CA ARG A 18 19.36 -37.83 34.80
C ARG A 18 18.98 -37.61 33.33
N GLU A 19 18.48 -38.65 32.66
CA GLU A 19 18.03 -38.57 31.27
C GLU A 19 16.81 -37.64 31.11
N MET A 20 15.87 -37.70 32.05
CA MET A 20 14.70 -36.80 32.05
C MET A 20 15.14 -35.34 32.18
N PHE A 21 16.08 -35.05 33.08
CA PHE A 21 16.59 -33.69 33.27
C PHE A 21 17.35 -33.18 32.04
N GLN A 22 18.21 -33.99 31.44
CA GLN A 22 18.91 -33.64 30.20
C GLN A 22 17.93 -33.42 29.04
N ARG A 23 16.88 -34.23 28.93
CA ARG A 23 15.83 -34.06 27.91
C ARG A 23 15.06 -32.76 28.09
N ILE A 24 14.70 -32.41 29.33
CA ILE A 24 14.02 -31.14 29.65
C ILE A 24 14.90 -29.95 29.29
N MET A 25 16.20 -29.99 29.63
CA MET A 25 17.15 -28.93 29.26
C MET A 25 17.24 -28.75 27.74
N TRP A 26 17.35 -29.85 27.00
CA TRP A 26 17.38 -29.82 25.54
C TRP A 26 16.11 -29.25 24.91
N LEU A 27 14.93 -29.63 25.44
CA LEU A 27 13.65 -29.09 24.98
C LEU A 27 13.53 -27.59 25.27
N MET A 28 13.98 -27.13 26.43
CA MET A 28 13.97 -25.70 26.77
C MET A 28 14.91 -24.88 25.88
N GLU A 29 16.09 -25.41 25.55
CA GLU A 29 17.01 -24.76 24.61
C GLU A 29 16.41 -24.70 23.22
N LYS A 30 15.84 -25.82 22.73
CA LYS A 30 15.17 -25.85 21.44
C LYS A 30 13.99 -24.85 21.38
N GLU A 31 13.15 -24.80 22.42
CA GLU A 31 12.06 -23.82 22.50
C GLU A 31 12.55 -22.37 22.58
N ARG A 32 13.76 -22.12 23.09
CA ARG A 32 14.34 -20.78 23.10
C ARG A 32 14.79 -20.39 21.70
N ASP A 33 15.44 -21.29 21.00
CA ASP A 33 15.95 -21.06 19.65
C ASP A 33 14.78 -20.92 18.65
N ASP A 34 13.77 -21.80 18.72
CA ASP A 34 12.54 -21.70 17.92
C ASP A 34 11.83 -20.33 18.15
N ARG A 35 11.78 -19.85 19.41
CA ARG A 35 11.22 -18.53 19.73
C ARG A 35 12.06 -17.36 19.25
N GLN A 36 13.36 -17.54 19.10
CA GLN A 36 14.24 -16.51 18.55
C GLN A 36 13.98 -16.37 17.04
N ASP A 37 13.92 -17.49 16.32
CA ASP A 37 13.61 -17.52 14.89
C ASP A 37 12.23 -16.90 14.59
N ASP A 38 11.22 -17.23 15.41
CA ASP A 38 9.88 -16.64 15.30
C ASP A 38 9.89 -15.12 15.50
N ARG A 39 10.71 -14.60 16.43
CA ARG A 39 10.86 -13.16 16.66
C ARG A 39 11.51 -12.47 15.47
N GLU A 40 12.60 -13.03 14.95
CA GLU A 40 13.30 -12.48 13.79
C GLU A 40 12.38 -12.45 12.55
N LEU A 41 11.59 -13.52 12.36
CA LEU A 41 10.59 -13.58 11.29
C LEU A 41 9.52 -12.51 11.45
N LEU A 42 8.95 -12.37 12.66
CA LEU A 42 7.93 -11.36 12.96
C LEU A 42 8.45 -9.92 12.78
N GLU A 43 9.66 -9.63 13.24
CA GLU A 43 10.29 -8.32 13.06
C GLU A 43 10.52 -8.01 11.58
N SER A 44 10.97 -8.99 10.80
CA SER A 44 11.14 -8.83 9.35
C SER A 44 9.81 -8.58 8.64
N PHE A 45 8.76 -9.29 9.05
CA PHE A 45 7.42 -9.16 8.49
C PHE A 45 6.82 -7.78 8.78
N ILE A 46 6.91 -7.33 10.04
CA ILE A 46 6.42 -6.00 10.45
C ILE A 46 7.17 -4.90 9.72
N THR A 47 8.50 -5.01 9.62
CA THR A 47 9.33 -4.03 8.90
C THR A 47 8.95 -3.95 7.42
N ASN A 48 8.78 -5.10 6.77
CA ASN A 48 8.38 -5.17 5.36
C ASN A 48 6.97 -4.62 5.14
N GLN A 49 6.01 -4.97 6.01
CA GLN A 49 4.66 -4.42 5.93
C GLN A 49 4.65 -2.89 6.09
N LYS A 50 5.42 -2.36 7.05
CA LYS A 50 5.54 -0.92 7.24
C LYS A 50 6.07 -0.23 6.00
N LYS A 51 7.14 -0.77 5.39
CA LYS A 51 7.70 -0.24 4.15
C LYS A 51 6.69 -0.23 3.00
N ILE A 52 5.96 -1.33 2.81
CA ILE A 52 4.90 -1.42 1.79
C ILE A 52 3.80 -0.38 2.04
N ASN A 53 3.41 -0.19 3.29
CA ASN A 53 2.38 0.77 3.66
C ASN A 53 2.83 2.22 3.41
N ASP A 54 4.09 2.54 3.73
CA ASP A 54 4.67 3.86 3.46
C ASP A 54 4.72 4.14 1.96
N GLU A 55 5.11 3.16 1.14
CA GLU A 55 5.11 3.27 -0.33
C GLU A 55 3.70 3.45 -0.91
N LEU A 56 2.71 2.70 -0.40
CA LEU A 56 1.32 2.82 -0.82
C LEU A 56 0.73 4.17 -0.44
N THR A 57 0.99 4.64 0.77
CA THR A 57 0.53 5.95 1.25
C THR A 57 1.08 7.08 0.38
N GLY A 58 2.37 7.01 0.01
CA GLY A 58 2.98 7.96 -0.92
C GLY A 58 2.34 7.93 -2.31
N LYS A 59 2.05 6.73 -2.84
CA LYS A 59 1.37 6.59 -4.14
C LYS A 59 -0.06 7.14 -4.12
N ILE A 60 -0.81 6.88 -3.04
CA ILE A 60 -2.18 7.40 -2.87
C ILE A 60 -2.16 8.93 -2.82
N SER A 61 -1.28 9.52 -2.01
CA SER A 61 -1.15 10.98 -1.93
C SER A 61 -0.81 11.61 -3.29
N ASN A 62 0.07 10.98 -4.07
CA ASN A 62 0.38 11.44 -5.42
C ASN A 62 -0.82 11.34 -6.37
N LEU A 63 -1.61 10.26 -6.29
CA LEU A 63 -2.82 10.10 -7.10
C LEU A 63 -3.88 11.13 -6.74
N GLU A 64 -4.09 11.42 -5.45
CA GLU A 64 -5.00 12.46 -4.98
C GLU A 64 -4.57 13.85 -5.47
N ALA A 65 -3.26 14.14 -5.45
CA ALA A 65 -2.74 15.39 -6.00
C ALA A 65 -2.98 15.52 -7.52
N VAL A 66 -2.81 14.43 -8.28
CA VAL A 66 -3.09 14.40 -9.71
C VAL A 66 -4.58 14.57 -9.99
N ASP A 67 -5.45 13.90 -9.23
CA ASP A 67 -6.90 14.01 -9.37
C ASP A 67 -7.38 15.45 -9.11
N ALA A 68 -6.84 16.11 -8.07
CA ALA A 68 -7.15 17.51 -7.79
C ALA A 68 -6.79 18.43 -8.97
N VAL A 69 -5.60 18.27 -9.54
CA VAL A 69 -5.14 19.06 -10.70
C VAL A 69 -5.98 18.79 -11.94
N GLN A 70 -6.33 17.52 -12.21
CA GLN A 70 -7.18 17.14 -13.34
C GLN A 70 -8.58 17.72 -13.21
N ASN A 71 -9.15 17.69 -12.01
CA ASN A 71 -10.50 18.21 -11.76
C ASN A 71 -10.56 19.73 -11.96
N GLU A 72 -9.52 20.45 -11.52
CA GLU A 72 -9.38 21.90 -11.77
C GLU A 72 -9.23 22.20 -13.28
N ALA A 73 -8.44 21.41 -14.00
CA ALA A 73 -8.29 21.54 -15.44
C ALA A 73 -9.62 21.31 -16.18
N ILE A 74 -10.38 20.28 -15.79
CA ILE A 74 -11.71 19.97 -16.36
C ILE A 74 -12.69 21.13 -16.09
N LEU A 75 -12.74 21.67 -14.87
CA LEU A 75 -13.59 22.80 -14.53
C LEU A 75 -13.24 24.05 -15.35
N THR A 76 -11.95 24.30 -15.56
CA THR A 76 -11.48 25.41 -16.40
C THR A 76 -11.87 25.22 -17.85
N LEU A 77 -11.75 24.00 -18.37
CA LEU A 77 -12.16 23.65 -19.73
C LEU A 77 -13.66 23.87 -19.92
N LYS A 78 -14.46 23.41 -18.95
CA LYS A 78 -15.93 23.57 -18.95
C LYS A 78 -16.33 25.04 -19.00
N LYS A 79 -15.72 25.90 -18.17
CA LYS A 79 -15.95 27.36 -18.21
C LYS A 79 -15.61 27.98 -19.56
N ARG A 80 -14.52 27.55 -20.20
CA ARG A 80 -14.11 28.05 -21.53
C ARG A 80 -15.10 27.64 -22.61
N VAL A 81 -15.56 26.39 -22.59
CA VAL A 81 -16.58 25.87 -23.53
C VAL A 81 -17.90 26.61 -23.36
N ASP A 82 -18.34 26.83 -22.12
CA ASP A 82 -19.57 27.60 -21.84
C ASP A 82 -19.45 29.04 -22.36
N SER A 83 -18.29 29.68 -22.16
CA SER A 83 -18.02 31.03 -22.69
C SER A 83 -18.04 31.08 -24.21
N TRP A 84 -17.48 30.06 -24.88
CA TRP A 84 -17.54 29.93 -26.34
C TRP A 84 -18.96 29.74 -26.85
N ASN A 85 -19.77 28.92 -26.18
CA ASN A 85 -21.18 28.74 -26.53
C ASN A 85 -21.98 30.05 -26.39
N VAL A 86 -21.74 30.83 -25.34
CA VAL A 86 -22.36 32.14 -25.16
C VAL A 86 -21.96 33.13 -26.25
N LEU A 87 -20.66 33.21 -26.58
CA LEU A 87 -20.17 34.08 -27.66
C LEU A 87 -20.76 33.70 -29.03
N ASN A 88 -20.83 32.40 -29.32
CA ASN A 88 -21.38 31.92 -30.58
C ASN A 88 -22.91 32.18 -30.66
N SER A 89 -23.63 31.98 -29.56
CA SER A 89 -25.04 32.35 -29.41
C SER A 89 -25.28 33.85 -29.67
N ILE A 90 -24.48 34.72 -29.06
CA ILE A 90 -24.56 36.17 -29.26
C ILE A 90 -24.24 36.54 -30.72
N GLY A 91 -23.24 35.91 -31.33
CA GLY A 91 -22.90 36.11 -32.74
C GLY A 91 -24.05 35.77 -33.67
N VAL A 92 -24.78 34.68 -33.41
CA VAL A 92 -25.98 34.29 -34.17
C VAL A 92 -27.12 35.29 -33.99
N VAL A 93 -27.33 35.81 -32.77
CA VAL A 93 -28.35 36.85 -32.51
C VAL A 93 -27.99 38.15 -33.24
N ILE A 94 -26.73 38.58 -33.20
CA ILE A 94 -26.29 39.79 -33.90
C ILE A 94 -26.38 39.61 -35.43
N ALA A 95 -25.97 38.45 -35.95
CA ALA A 95 -26.06 38.14 -37.38
C ALA A 95 -27.52 38.07 -37.87
N SER A 96 -28.42 37.52 -37.06
CA SER A 96 -29.86 37.49 -37.39
C SER A 96 -30.49 38.88 -37.34
N ILE A 97 -30.10 39.74 -36.38
CA ILE A 97 -30.53 41.15 -36.33
C ILE A 97 -30.00 41.93 -37.55
N LEU A 98 -28.71 41.79 -37.88
CA LEU A 98 -28.10 42.44 -39.05
C LEU A 98 -28.73 41.98 -40.37
N ALA A 99 -29.03 40.68 -40.49
CA ALA A 99 -29.73 40.12 -41.65
C ALA A 99 -31.19 40.63 -41.76
N ALA A 100 -31.89 40.77 -40.63
CA ALA A 100 -33.25 41.30 -40.58
C ALA A 100 -33.31 42.81 -40.87
N LEU A 101 -32.27 43.56 -40.51
CA LEU A 101 -32.13 44.99 -40.81
C LEU A 101 -31.62 45.27 -42.23
N GLY A 102 -31.41 44.26 -43.07
CA GLY A 102 -30.99 44.44 -44.46
C GLY A 102 -29.55 44.95 -44.61
N LEU A 103 -28.74 44.95 -43.54
CA LEU A 103 -27.30 45.24 -43.58
C LEU A 103 -26.53 44.02 -44.12
N LYS A 104 -26.97 43.45 -45.24
CA LYS A 104 -26.08 42.63 -46.07
C LYS A 104 -25.24 43.61 -46.88
N GLY A 105 -23.99 43.79 -46.48
CA GLY A 105 -23.03 44.63 -47.19
C GLY A 105 -22.99 44.32 -48.69
N SER A 106 -22.85 45.40 -49.47
CA SER A 106 -22.25 45.36 -50.80
C SER A 106 -20.80 44.88 -50.71
#